data_AF-A0A2P5FMW5-F1
#
_entry.id   AF-A0A2P5FMW5-F1
#
_cell.length_a   1.000
_cell.length_b   1.000
_cell.length_c   1.000
_cell.angle_alpha   90.00
_cell.angle_beta   90.00
_cell.angle_gamma   90.00
#
_symmetry.space_group_name_H-M   'P 1'
#
loop_
_entity.id
_entity.type
_entity.pdbx_description
1 polymer ?
#
loop_
_entity_poly.entity_id
_entity_poly.type
_entity_poly.pdbx_seq_one_letter_code
_entity_poly.pdbx_strand_id
1 'polypeptide(L)'
;MMCAPHGSQSHGSGSCPPPCHGSPSCHASTQCYESPCPSQLHDSGSTTRMNFNLLKESVAALNEVEGISGEAYAKAIEKFENEVWRALFLEMPANRRKDWVWNLK
;
A
#
# COMPACT_ATOMS: atom_id res chain seq x y z
N MET A 1 -19.13 -37.80 16.06
CA MET A 1 -19.93 -37.48 14.86
C MET A 1 -19.13 -36.49 14.03
N MET A 2 -18.86 -36.81 12.77
CA MET A 2 -18.05 -35.99 11.87
C MET A 2 -18.96 -35.01 11.12
N CYS A 3 -18.62 -33.73 11.07
CA CYS A 3 -19.30 -32.77 10.21
C CYS A 3 -18.61 -32.74 8.84
N ALA A 4 -19.40 -32.95 7.78
CA ALA A 4 -18.98 -32.88 6.38
C ALA A 4 -18.81 -31.42 5.90
N PRO A 5 -18.02 -31.17 4.83
CA PRO A 5 -17.73 -29.82 4.37
C PRO A 5 -18.80 -29.34 3.38
N HIS A 6 -19.37 -28.16 3.61
CA HIS A 6 -20.20 -27.48 2.62
C HIS A 6 -19.48 -26.25 2.07
N GLY A 7 -19.21 -26.30 0.76
CA GLY A 7 -19.61 -25.25 -0.17
C GLY A 7 -18.78 -23.97 -0.17
N SER A 8 -17.84 -23.90 -1.12
CA SER A 8 -17.33 -22.65 -1.66
C SER A 8 -18.48 -21.83 -2.25
N GLN A 9 -18.77 -20.66 -1.69
CA GLN A 9 -19.56 -19.63 -2.38
C GLN A 9 -18.96 -18.25 -2.09
N SER A 10 -18.25 -17.75 -3.10
CA SER A 10 -17.76 -16.37 -3.19
C SER A 10 -18.92 -15.46 -3.53
N HIS A 11 -19.37 -14.61 -2.59
CA HIS A 11 -19.95 -13.31 -2.90
C HIS A 11 -19.61 -12.35 -1.76
N GLY A 12 -19.00 -11.22 -2.11
CA GLY A 12 -18.68 -10.17 -1.15
C GLY A 12 -19.94 -9.58 -0.53
N SER A 13 -19.84 -9.26 0.76
CA SER A 13 -20.41 -8.09 1.43
C SER A 13 -19.98 -8.18 2.90
N GLY A 14 -19.26 -7.15 3.37
CA GLY A 14 -18.80 -7.05 4.75
C GLY A 14 -19.96 -7.26 5.72
N SER A 15 -19.87 -8.31 6.52
CA SER A 15 -20.85 -8.62 7.56
C SER A 15 -20.07 -8.78 8.85
N CYS A 16 -20.09 -7.74 9.69
CA CYS A 16 -19.59 -7.82 11.06
C CYS A 16 -20.30 -8.99 11.78
N PRO A 17 -19.60 -9.80 12.59
CA PRO A 17 -20.27 -10.79 13.41
C PRO A 17 -21.19 -10.10 14.43
N PRO A 18 -22.34 -10.71 14.77
CA PRO A 18 -23.28 -10.11 15.73
C PRO A 18 -22.66 -10.03 17.13
N PRO A 19 -23.08 -9.05 17.96
CA PRO A 19 -22.59 -8.93 19.33
C PRO A 19 -23.10 -10.11 20.16
N CYS A 20 -22.18 -10.81 20.81
CA CYS A 20 -22.49 -11.89 21.74
C CYS A 20 -23.23 -11.31 22.95
N HIS A 21 -24.57 -11.38 22.95
CA HIS A 21 -25.37 -11.16 24.14
C HIS A 21 -25.12 -12.30 25.14
N GLY A 22 -24.83 -11.92 26.39
CA GLY A 22 -24.33 -12.80 27.43
C GLY A 22 -25.12 -14.08 27.67
N SER A 23 -24.37 -15.16 27.92
CA SER A 23 -24.82 -16.31 28.68
C SER A 23 -23.63 -16.84 29.50
N PRO A 24 -23.80 -17.11 30.81
CA PRO A 24 -22.70 -17.49 31.70
C PRO A 24 -22.48 -19.01 31.63
N SER A 25 -21.82 -19.49 30.59
CA SER A 25 -21.37 -20.88 30.55
C SER A 25 -20.29 -21.05 29.49
N CYS A 26 -19.06 -20.67 29.83
CA CYS A 26 -17.89 -21.02 29.06
C CYS A 26 -16.98 -21.81 29.99
N HIS A 27 -17.13 -23.13 29.99
CA HIS A 27 -16.17 -24.03 30.62
C HIS A 27 -14.79 -23.82 29.99
N ALA A 28 -13.79 -23.74 30.86
CA ALA A 28 -12.39 -23.53 30.54
C ALA A 28 -11.90 -24.41 29.37
N SER A 29 -11.12 -23.79 28.49
CA SER A 29 -10.36 -24.37 27.35
C SER A 29 -10.91 -24.02 25.97
N THR A 30 -10.92 -22.74 25.65
CA THR A 30 -10.48 -22.28 24.32
C THR A 30 -9.88 -20.91 24.59
N GLN A 31 -8.60 -20.71 24.25
CA GLN A 31 -8.03 -19.37 24.24
C GLN A 31 -8.88 -18.58 23.25
N CYS A 32 -9.76 -17.71 23.77
CA CYS A 32 -10.24 -16.59 23.00
C CYS A 32 -8.98 -15.80 22.68
N TYR A 33 -8.40 -16.04 21.50
CA TYR A 33 -7.55 -15.05 20.91
C TYR A 33 -8.44 -13.81 20.85
N GLU A 34 -8.14 -12.82 21.70
CA GLU A 34 -8.59 -11.46 21.44
C GLU A 34 -8.00 -11.13 20.07
N SER A 35 -8.81 -11.34 19.05
CA SER A 35 -8.65 -10.68 17.77
C SER A 35 -8.65 -9.21 18.10
N PRO A 36 -7.50 -8.50 18.02
CA PRO A 36 -7.54 -7.07 18.19
C PRO A 36 -8.42 -6.56 17.05
N CYS A 37 -9.56 -5.97 17.38
CA CYS A 37 -10.37 -5.27 16.40
C CYS A 37 -9.44 -4.32 15.63
N PRO A 38 -9.39 -4.36 14.29
CA PRO A 38 -8.49 -3.51 13.51
C PRO A 38 -9.01 -2.07 13.43
N SER A 39 -9.80 -1.62 14.41
CA SER A 39 -10.38 -0.29 14.45
C SER A 39 -9.49 0.75 15.13
N GLN A 40 -8.24 0.42 15.46
CA GLN A 40 -7.24 1.38 15.94
C GLN A 40 -5.84 1.10 15.37
N LEU A 41 -5.74 0.67 14.11
CA LEU A 41 -4.48 0.76 13.38
C LEU A 41 -4.35 2.21 12.93
N HIS A 42 -3.60 2.98 13.72
CA HIS A 42 -3.19 4.35 13.40
C HIS A 42 -2.90 4.50 11.90
N ASP A 43 -3.37 5.62 11.37
CA ASP A 43 -3.24 6.25 10.04
C ASP A 43 -1.91 6.03 9.28
N SER A 44 -0.87 5.55 9.94
CA SER A 44 0.46 5.24 9.39
C SER A 44 0.45 4.24 8.22
N GLY A 45 -0.47 3.26 8.21
CA GLY A 45 -0.54 2.28 7.12
C GLY A 45 -1.01 2.89 5.78
N SER A 46 -1.85 3.93 5.84
CA SER A 46 -2.35 4.63 4.66
C SER A 46 -1.24 5.47 4.04
N THR A 47 -0.58 6.31 4.85
CA THR A 47 0.50 7.21 4.39
C THR A 47 1.69 6.46 3.81
N THR A 48 2.13 5.36 4.44
CA THR A 48 3.22 4.52 3.89
C THR A 48 2.83 3.89 2.55
N ARG A 49 1.58 3.42 2.41
CA ARG A 49 1.09 2.83 1.16
C ARG A 49 1.01 3.87 0.03
N MET A 50 0.51 5.07 0.32
CA MET A 50 0.47 6.17 -0.65
C MET A 50 1.87 6.57 -1.10
N ASN A 51 2.82 6.68 -0.17
CA ASN A 51 4.20 7.01 -0.47
C ASN A 51 4.85 5.94 -1.38
N PHE A 52 4.62 4.65 -1.12
CA PHE A 52 5.13 3.58 -1.96
C PHE A 52 4.53 3.58 -3.38
N ASN A 53 3.23 3.83 -3.51
CA ASN A 53 2.58 3.96 -4.82
C ASN A 53 3.19 5.12 -5.62
N LEU A 54 3.35 6.28 -4.99
CA LEU A 54 3.96 7.46 -5.61
C LEU A 54 5.40 7.18 -6.09
N LEU A 55 6.18 6.40 -5.32
CA LEU A 55 7.51 5.96 -5.74
C LEU A 55 7.44 5.08 -7.00
N LYS A 56 6.56 4.08 -7.02
CA LYS A 56 6.41 3.18 -8.17
C LYS A 56 6.02 3.93 -9.44
N GLU A 57 5.07 4.86 -9.33
CA GLU A 57 4.64 5.70 -10.45
C GLU A 57 5.77 6.59 -10.95
N SER A 58 6.52 7.22 -10.03
CA SER A 58 7.66 8.08 -10.39
C SER A 58 8.76 7.28 -11.11
N VAL A 59 9.06 6.07 -10.66
CA VAL A 59 10.04 5.18 -11.31
C VAL A 59 9.54 4.72 -12.68
N ALA A 60 8.25 4.38 -12.80
CA ALA A 60 7.67 4.02 -14.10
C ALA A 60 7.78 5.18 -15.11
N ALA A 61 7.42 6.39 -14.69
CA ALA A 61 7.54 7.60 -15.49
C ALA A 61 9.00 7.95 -15.84
N LEU A 62 9.96 7.60 -14.99
CA LEU A 62 11.40 7.77 -15.27
C LEU A 62 11.89 6.77 -16.33
N ASN A 63 11.41 5.52 -16.29
CA ASN A 63 11.75 4.49 -17.27
C ASN A 63 11.27 4.84 -18.69
N GLU A 64 10.21 5.64 -18.81
CA GLU A 64 9.72 6.15 -20.09
C GLU A 64 10.59 7.28 -20.68
N VAL A 65 11.54 7.83 -19.91
CA VAL A 65 12.42 8.90 -20.39
C VAL A 65 13.56 8.31 -21.21
N GLU A 66 13.45 8.41 -22.54
CA GLU A 66 14.46 7.89 -23.45
C GLU A 66 15.71 8.78 -23.54
N GLY A 67 16.87 8.14 -23.75
CA GLY A 67 18.14 8.82 -24.05
C GLY A 67 18.78 9.54 -22.85
N ILE A 68 18.51 9.07 -21.63
CA ILE A 68 19.24 9.48 -20.42
C ILE A 68 20.37 8.50 -20.13
N SER A 69 21.47 8.98 -19.55
CA SER A 69 22.58 8.12 -19.12
C SER A 69 22.23 7.38 -17.82
N GLY A 70 22.91 6.27 -17.56
CA GLY A 70 22.76 5.55 -16.29
C GLY A 70 23.09 6.40 -15.05
N GLU A 71 24.05 7.32 -15.17
CA GLU A 71 24.39 8.28 -14.11
C GLU A 71 23.23 9.24 -13.83
N ALA A 72 22.62 9.81 -14.88
CA ALA A 72 21.48 10.72 -14.72
C ALA A 72 20.25 9.98 -14.16
N TYR A 73 20.05 8.73 -14.55
CA TYR A 73 19.02 7.86 -13.98
C TYR A 73 19.25 7.63 -12.48
N ALA A 74 20.46 7.26 -12.06
CA ALA A 74 20.80 7.04 -10.66
C ALA A 74 20.57 8.31 -9.81
N LYS A 75 21.00 9.48 -10.31
CA LYS A 75 20.74 10.78 -9.65
C LYS A 75 19.24 11.06 -9.48
N ALA A 76 18.41 10.70 -10.46
CA ALA A 76 16.97 10.86 -10.34
C ALA A 76 16.37 9.93 -9.27
N ILE A 77 16.85 8.69 -9.19
CA ILE A 77 16.44 7.74 -8.13
C ILE A 77 16.77 8.28 -6.73
N GLU A 78 17.95 8.88 -6.55
CA GLU A 78 18.31 9.51 -5.27
C GLU A 78 17.34 10.63 -4.88
N LYS A 79 16.87 11.46 -5.84
CA LYS A 79 15.87 12.50 -5.55
C LYS A 79 14.52 11.92 -5.15
N PHE A 80 14.16 10.72 -5.63
CA PHE A 80 12.87 10.09 -5.31
C PHE A 80 12.74 9.59 -3.87
N GLU A 81 13.80 9.63 -3.06
CA GLU A 81 13.67 9.45 -1.60
C GLU A 81 12.71 10.50 -1.00
N ASN A 82 12.68 11.70 -1.56
CA ASN A 82 11.76 12.77 -1.16
C ASN A 82 10.41 12.64 -1.89
N GLU A 83 9.31 12.65 -1.14
CA GLU A 83 7.96 12.60 -1.70
C GLU A 83 7.58 13.82 -2.55
N VAL A 84 8.09 15.00 -2.21
CA VAL A 84 7.83 16.23 -2.96
C VAL A 84 8.48 16.16 -4.34
N TRP A 85 9.70 15.63 -4.44
CA TRP A 85 10.39 15.46 -5.73
C TRP A 85 9.65 14.47 -6.62
N ARG A 86 9.12 13.39 -6.05
CA ARG A 86 8.29 12.42 -6.78
C ARG A 86 7.02 13.05 -7.33
N ALA A 87 6.27 13.75 -6.48
CA ALA A 87 5.04 14.43 -6.91
C ALA A 87 5.33 15.47 -8.01
N LEU A 88 6.36 16.31 -7.83
CA LEU A 88 6.76 17.30 -8.84
C LEU A 88 7.16 16.64 -10.16
N PHE A 89 7.88 15.52 -10.12
CA PHE A 89 8.28 14.80 -11.34
C PHE A 89 7.09 14.26 -12.13
N LEU A 90 6.07 13.75 -11.43
CA LEU A 90 4.84 13.24 -12.05
C LEU A 90 3.99 14.35 -12.67
N GLU A 91 3.94 15.53 -12.04
CA GLU A 91 3.27 16.71 -12.57
C GLU A 91 3.96 17.29 -13.82
N MET A 92 5.26 17.01 -14.02
CA MET A 92 5.96 17.48 -15.22
C MET A 92 5.45 16.75 -16.47
N PRO A 93 5.16 17.49 -17.56
CA PRO A 93 4.86 16.86 -18.83
C PRO A 93 6.08 16.09 -19.35
N ALA A 94 5.84 15.02 -20.11
CA ALA A 94 6.89 14.08 -20.54
C ALA A 94 8.10 14.78 -21.19
N ASN A 95 7.88 15.83 -21.99
CA ASN A 95 8.95 16.59 -22.63
C ASN A 95 9.87 17.34 -21.63
N ARG A 96 9.36 17.71 -20.46
CA ARG A 96 10.12 18.43 -19.42
C ARG A 96 10.81 17.52 -18.42
N ARG A 97 10.33 16.28 -18.25
CA ARG A 97 10.98 15.29 -17.37
C ARG A 97 12.42 15.02 -17.79
N LYS A 98 12.68 14.92 -19.09
CA LYS A 98 14.03 14.71 -19.63
C LYS A 98 14.98 15.85 -19.29
N ASP A 99 14.54 17.09 -19.53
CA ASP A 99 15.31 18.29 -19.16
C ASP A 99 15.62 18.29 -17.66
N TRP A 100 14.63 17.96 -16.83
CA TRP A 100 14.81 17.91 -15.39
C TRP A 100 15.87 16.88 -14.98
N VAL A 101 15.80 15.66 -15.51
CA VAL A 101 16.77 14.58 -15.22
C VAL A 101 18.21 14.99 -15.60
N TRP A 102 18.40 15.67 -16.73
CA TRP A 102 19.72 16.13 -17.18
C TRP A 102 20.30 17.28 -16.35
N ASN A 103 19.46 18.07 -15.70
CA ASN A 103 19.88 19.22 -14.89
C ASN A 103 20.01 18.89 -13.40
N LEU A 104 19.91 17.62 -13.02
CA LEU A 104 20.15 17.17 -11.65
C LEU A 104 21.62 17.34 -11.29
N LYS A 105 21.85 18.09 -10.20
CA LYS A 105 23.15 18.23 -9.55
C LYS A 105 23.30 17.19 -8.44
#